data_AF-A0A949CZ93-F1
#
_entry.id   AF-A0A949CZ93-F1
#
_cell.length_a   1.000
_cell.length_b   1.000
_cell.length_c   1.000
_cell.angle_alpha   90.00
_cell.angle_beta   90.00
_cell.angle_gamma   90.00
#
_symmetry.space_group_name_H-M   'P 1'
#
loop_
_entity.id
_entity.type
_entity.pdbx_description
1 polymer ?
#
loop_
_entity_poly.entity_id
_entity_poly.type
_entity_poly.pdbx_seq_one_letter_code
_entity_poly.pdbx_strand_id
1 'polypeptide(L)'
;VDGRVLVATQRIVLCTAADVCALLPPAATRDWSAHRQRGQVTRVKLEALPHPGPRAPVTGGGYALTLPGGDLLCGATSTRNDDEAHVRAADHEQNLQRLHALLGWSPQVHPTSPMLEGRVGWRFHTADRLPIVGPVAALDASPPLGGSTRVRDQAHEPGLYVATALGSRGISWAPLVGEVIASWITGQPPPLPTALLEALDPRRFRVKQARMDSGGSAAWSPTSGHR
;
A
#
# COMPACT_ATOMS: atom_id res chain seq x y z
N VAL A 1 -16.22 -0.80 -27.48
CA VAL A 1 -16.80 0.35 -26.75
C VAL A 1 -16.34 1.58 -27.49
N ASP A 2 -17.23 2.20 -28.26
CA ASP A 2 -16.92 3.44 -28.99
C ASP A 2 -16.51 4.48 -27.95
N GLY A 3 -15.27 4.97 -28.01
CA GLY A 3 -14.60 5.76 -26.98
C GLY A 3 -15.23 7.14 -26.72
N ARG A 4 -16.48 7.15 -26.23
CA ARG A 4 -17.22 8.35 -25.88
C ARG A 4 -16.61 8.97 -24.63
N VAL A 5 -16.16 10.21 -24.75
CA VAL A 5 -15.72 11.01 -23.60
C VAL A 5 -16.92 11.24 -22.68
N LEU A 6 -16.79 10.79 -21.42
CA LEU A 6 -17.81 10.99 -20.39
C LEU A 6 -17.57 12.30 -19.61
N VAL A 7 -16.30 12.62 -19.33
CA VAL A 7 -15.87 13.79 -18.58
C VAL A 7 -14.49 14.23 -19.08
N ALA A 8 -14.26 15.54 -19.12
CA ALA A 8 -12.94 16.14 -19.36
C ALA A 8 -12.55 17.04 -18.17
N THR A 9 -11.30 16.95 -17.73
CA THR A 9 -10.75 17.75 -16.63
C THR A 9 -9.28 18.01 -16.87
N GLN A 10 -8.75 19.12 -16.32
CA GLN A 10 -7.32 19.44 -16.36
C GLN A 10 -6.51 18.69 -15.29
N ARG A 11 -7.18 18.15 -14.27
CA ARG A 11 -6.53 17.48 -13.15
C ARG A 11 -7.25 16.20 -12.77
N ILE A 12 -6.48 15.12 -12.58
CA ILE A 12 -6.97 13.79 -12.21
C ILE A 12 -6.10 13.25 -11.08
N VAL A 13 -6.72 12.66 -10.06
CA VAL A 13 -6.03 11.90 -9.02
C VAL A 13 -6.52 10.46 -9.05
N LEU A 14 -5.60 9.51 -9.25
CA LEU A 14 -5.90 8.08 -9.23
C LEU A 14 -5.75 7.53 -7.81
N CYS A 15 -6.87 7.11 -7.21
CA CYS A 15 -6.94 6.55 -5.85
C CYS A 15 -7.45 5.10 -5.85
N THR A 16 -7.12 4.33 -6.88
CA THR A 16 -7.71 3.00 -7.16
C THR A 16 -6.86 1.83 -6.64
N ALA A 17 -6.09 2.06 -5.57
CA ALA A 17 -5.17 1.06 -5.01
C ALA A 17 -4.32 0.38 -6.12
N ALA A 18 -4.33 -0.96 -6.20
CA ALA A 18 -3.54 -1.68 -7.19
C ALA A 18 -4.05 -1.55 -8.64
N ASP A 19 -5.32 -1.21 -8.84
CA ASP A 19 -5.94 -1.14 -10.16
C ASP A 19 -5.37 0.02 -10.99
N VAL A 20 -4.69 0.97 -10.33
CA VAL A 20 -3.91 2.01 -11.01
C VAL A 20 -2.91 1.45 -12.01
N CYS A 21 -2.36 0.25 -11.77
CA CYS A 21 -1.42 -0.40 -12.69
C CYS A 21 -2.08 -0.84 -14.00
N ALA A 22 -3.39 -1.03 -14.02
CA ALA A 22 -4.17 -1.30 -15.23
C ALA A 22 -4.69 -0.01 -15.90
N LEU A 23 -4.81 1.09 -15.14
CA LEU A 23 -5.28 2.39 -15.64
C LEU A 23 -4.17 3.21 -16.31
N LEU A 24 -2.91 2.98 -15.94
CA LEU A 24 -1.76 3.69 -16.49
C LEU A 24 -0.95 2.80 -17.45
N PRO A 25 -0.28 3.38 -18.46
CA PRO A 25 0.68 2.66 -19.28
C PRO A 25 1.75 1.98 -18.41
N PRO A 26 2.24 0.78 -18.79
CA PRO A 26 3.27 0.08 -18.02
C PRO A 26 4.53 0.93 -17.76
N ALA A 27 4.89 1.84 -18.67
CA ALA A 27 6.03 2.73 -18.47
C ALA A 27 5.93 3.61 -17.21
N ALA A 28 4.71 3.93 -16.74
CA ALA A 28 4.49 4.76 -15.55
C ALA A 28 4.57 3.96 -14.23
N THR A 29 4.32 2.65 -14.27
CA THR A 29 4.09 1.82 -13.07
C THR A 29 5.04 0.63 -12.94
N ARG A 30 5.69 0.17 -14.02
CA ARG A 30 6.54 -1.04 -14.03
C ARG A 30 7.71 -0.99 -13.05
N ASP A 31 8.20 0.21 -12.74
CA ASP A 31 9.34 0.42 -11.84
C ASP A 31 8.90 0.36 -10.36
N TRP A 32 7.59 0.39 -10.08
CA TRP A 32 7.06 0.36 -8.73
C TRP A 32 7.26 -1.03 -8.13
N SER A 33 8.13 -1.12 -7.13
CA SER A 33 8.31 -2.34 -6.34
C SER A 33 7.11 -2.51 -5.38
N ALA A 34 5.95 -2.83 -5.95
CA ALA A 34 4.67 -2.92 -5.24
C ALA A 34 3.93 -4.23 -5.53
N HIS A 35 3.14 -4.70 -4.57
CA HIS A 35 2.43 -5.97 -4.65
C HIS A 35 1.09 -5.92 -3.92
N ARG A 36 0.13 -6.72 -4.41
CA ARG A 36 -1.14 -6.99 -3.73
C ARG A 36 -0.93 -8.04 -2.64
N GLN A 37 -1.58 -7.83 -1.50
CA GLN A 37 -1.59 -8.75 -0.38
C GLN A 37 -3.02 -8.90 0.10
N ARG A 38 -3.58 -10.11 -0.06
CA ARG A 38 -4.90 -10.46 0.47
C ARG A 38 -4.84 -10.53 1.99
N GLY A 39 -5.92 -10.14 2.65
CA GLY A 39 -6.11 -10.39 4.07
C GLY A 39 -7.57 -10.51 4.44
N GLN A 40 -7.84 -11.36 5.41
CA GLN A 40 -9.15 -11.53 6.03
C GLN A 40 -9.12 -11.04 7.47
N VAL A 41 -10.17 -10.33 7.87
CA VAL A 41 -10.48 -10.05 9.28
C VAL A 41 -11.59 -10.97 9.77
N THR A 42 -11.65 -11.21 11.07
CA THR A 42 -12.67 -12.04 11.72
C THR A 42 -13.41 -11.21 12.74
N ARG A 43 -14.71 -11.08 12.57
CA ARG A 43 -15.63 -10.56 13.57
C ARG A 43 -16.24 -11.74 14.30
N VAL A 44 -16.03 -11.79 15.61
CA VAL A 44 -16.66 -12.74 16.52
C VAL A 44 -17.84 -12.03 17.16
N LYS A 45 -19.03 -12.60 17.03
CA LYS A 45 -20.23 -12.05 17.66
C LYS A 45 -20.14 -12.11 19.18
N LEU A 46 -20.70 -11.13 19.86
CA LEU A 46 -20.68 -10.98 21.32
C LEU A 46 -21.14 -12.26 22.03
N GLU A 47 -22.15 -12.95 21.50
CA GLU A 47 -22.73 -14.16 22.08
C GLU A 47 -21.75 -15.34 22.10
N ALA A 48 -20.73 -15.30 21.25
CA ALA A 48 -19.67 -16.29 21.17
C ALA A 48 -18.44 -15.96 22.02
N LEU A 49 -18.41 -14.79 22.67
CA LEU A 49 -17.26 -14.37 23.46
C LEU A 49 -17.29 -15.00 24.86
N PRO A 50 -16.19 -15.65 25.30
CA PRO A 50 -16.09 -16.16 26.66
C PRO A 50 -15.91 -15.03 27.69
N HIS A 51 -15.33 -13.91 27.26
CA HIS A 51 -15.02 -12.73 28.06
C HIS A 51 -15.28 -11.46 27.25
N PRO A 52 -15.53 -10.31 27.90
CA PRO A 52 -15.54 -9.04 27.19
C PRO A 52 -14.25 -8.82 26.39
N GLY A 53 -14.38 -8.22 25.20
CA GLY A 53 -13.24 -7.82 24.40
C GLY A 53 -12.37 -6.76 25.10
N PRO A 54 -11.18 -6.43 24.55
CA PRO A 54 -10.28 -5.47 25.18
C PRO A 54 -10.91 -4.06 25.22
N ARG A 55 -10.61 -3.31 26.27
CA ARG A 55 -11.12 -1.93 26.47
C ARG A 55 -10.52 -0.91 25.50
N ALA A 56 -9.39 -1.24 24.89
CA ALA A 56 -8.72 -0.46 23.86
C ALA A 56 -8.19 -1.40 22.77
N PRO A 57 -7.95 -0.93 21.54
CA PRO A 57 -7.31 -1.75 20.51
C PRO A 57 -5.97 -2.30 20.98
N VAL A 58 -5.75 -3.60 20.82
CA VAL A 58 -4.49 -4.29 21.13
C VAL A 58 -3.82 -4.70 19.83
N THR A 59 -2.50 -4.53 19.73
CA THR A 59 -1.72 -4.84 18.53
C THR A 59 -0.45 -5.64 18.86
N GLY A 60 -0.03 -6.51 17.95
CA GLY A 60 1.16 -7.35 18.04
C GLY A 60 1.34 -8.17 16.77
N GLY A 61 1.42 -9.50 16.86
CA GLY A 61 1.37 -10.41 15.69
C GLY A 61 0.03 -10.39 14.91
N GLY A 62 -0.92 -9.61 15.39
CA GLY A 62 -2.21 -9.28 14.80
C GLY A 62 -2.78 -8.06 15.53
N TYR A 63 -4.09 -7.87 15.47
CA TYR A 63 -4.79 -6.88 16.27
C TYR A 63 -6.15 -7.40 16.70
N ALA A 64 -6.66 -6.84 17.81
CA ALA A 64 -7.98 -7.10 18.33
C ALA A 64 -8.60 -5.79 18.85
N LEU A 65 -9.88 -5.57 18.58
CA LEU A 65 -10.65 -4.45 19.14
C LEU A 65 -12.11 -4.85 19.35
N THR A 66 -12.74 -4.22 20.34
CA THR A 66 -14.18 -4.33 20.58
C THR A 66 -14.91 -3.30 19.72
N LEU A 67 -15.88 -3.74 18.92
CA LEU A 67 -16.71 -2.88 18.07
C LEU A 67 -17.85 -2.23 18.87
N PRO A 68 -18.42 -1.12 18.37
CA PRO A 68 -19.71 -0.63 18.88
C PRO A 68 -20.77 -1.74 18.76
N GLY A 69 -21.28 -2.22 19.89
CA GLY A 69 -22.17 -3.39 19.98
C GLY A 69 -21.60 -4.59 20.74
N GLY A 70 -20.30 -4.57 21.09
CA GLY A 70 -19.66 -5.58 21.95
C GLY A 70 -18.98 -6.72 21.20
N ASP A 71 -19.26 -6.89 19.90
CA ASP A 71 -18.53 -7.84 19.05
C ASP A 71 -17.03 -7.56 19.04
N LEU A 72 -16.25 -8.62 18.84
CA LEU A 72 -14.80 -8.54 18.74
C LEU A 72 -14.36 -8.62 17.28
N LEU A 73 -13.56 -7.66 16.81
CA LEU A 73 -12.86 -7.76 15.53
C LEU A 73 -11.40 -8.15 15.79
N CYS A 74 -10.93 -9.21 15.17
CA CYS A 74 -9.53 -9.61 15.21
C CYS A 74 -8.97 -9.88 13.81
N GLY A 75 -7.65 -9.79 13.68
CA GLY A 75 -7.01 -10.06 12.41
C GLY A 75 -5.58 -9.58 12.29
N ALA A 76 -5.05 -9.50 11.08
CA ALA A 76 -5.65 -10.01 9.85
C ALA A 76 -4.69 -10.97 9.16
N THR A 77 -5.22 -11.95 8.42
CA THR A 77 -4.38 -12.78 7.55
C THR A 77 -3.68 -11.91 6.50
N SER A 78 -2.61 -12.45 5.93
CA SER A 78 -1.71 -11.74 5.04
C SER A 78 -1.08 -12.72 4.08
N THR A 79 -1.65 -12.82 2.88
CA THR A 79 -1.26 -13.80 1.86
C THR A 79 -0.89 -13.05 0.59
N ARG A 80 0.30 -13.32 0.06
CA ARG A 80 0.76 -12.79 -1.23
C ARG A 80 0.18 -13.64 -2.36
N ASN A 81 -0.02 -13.03 -3.53
CA ASN A 81 -0.40 -13.74 -4.76
C ASN A 81 -1.67 -14.59 -4.60
N ASP A 82 -2.68 -14.03 -3.92
CA ASP A 82 -3.92 -14.71 -3.62
C ASP A 82 -5.08 -13.81 -4.02
N ASP A 83 -5.82 -14.23 -5.05
CA ASP A 83 -6.92 -13.47 -5.67
C ASP A 83 -8.31 -13.96 -5.27
N GLU A 84 -8.38 -14.91 -4.34
CA GLU A 84 -9.65 -15.44 -3.85
C GLU A 84 -10.42 -14.40 -3.05
N ALA A 85 -11.64 -14.08 -3.48
CA ALA A 85 -12.48 -13.09 -2.82
C ALA A 85 -13.28 -13.65 -1.65
N HIS A 86 -13.43 -14.97 -1.58
CA HIS A 86 -14.26 -15.61 -0.59
C HIS A 86 -13.59 -15.68 0.79
N VAL A 87 -14.43 -15.57 1.81
CA VAL A 87 -14.07 -15.83 3.20
C VAL A 87 -13.70 -17.29 3.35
N ARG A 88 -12.62 -17.57 4.09
CA ARG A 88 -12.14 -18.94 4.35
C ARG A 88 -12.20 -19.27 5.83
N ALA A 89 -12.60 -20.49 6.14
CA ALA A 89 -12.54 -21.06 7.48
C ALA A 89 -11.10 -21.08 8.02
N ALA A 90 -10.11 -21.45 7.19
CA ALA A 90 -8.70 -21.45 7.58
C ALA A 90 -8.18 -20.04 7.98
N ASP A 91 -8.68 -18.99 7.33
CA ASP A 91 -8.33 -17.61 7.68
C ASP A 91 -8.96 -17.18 9.03
N HIS A 92 -10.18 -17.67 9.33
CA HIS A 92 -10.78 -17.49 10.66
C HIS A 92 -9.96 -18.17 11.74
N GLU A 93 -9.60 -19.44 11.52
CA GLU A 93 -8.77 -20.22 12.44
C GLU A 93 -7.44 -19.50 12.73
N GLN A 94 -6.73 -19.05 11.69
CA GLN A 94 -5.47 -18.31 11.86
C GLN A 94 -5.65 -17.01 12.66
N ASN A 95 -6.72 -16.26 12.41
CA ASN A 95 -7.00 -15.04 13.16
C ASN A 95 -7.34 -15.33 14.63
N LEU A 96 -8.07 -16.40 14.92
CA LEU A 96 -8.40 -16.83 16.29
C LEU A 96 -7.16 -17.33 17.06
N GLN A 97 -6.24 -18.02 16.38
CA GLN A 97 -4.94 -18.39 16.96
C GLN A 97 -4.11 -17.16 17.33
N ARG A 98 -4.07 -16.15 16.45
CA ARG A 98 -3.38 -14.88 16.73
C ARG A 98 -4.04 -14.09 17.86
N LEU A 99 -5.38 -14.12 17.91
CA LEU A 99 -6.13 -13.52 19.01
C LEU A 99 -5.76 -14.17 20.34
N HIS A 100 -5.70 -15.51 20.38
CA HIS A 100 -5.26 -16.26 21.57
C HIS A 100 -3.85 -15.85 22.01
N ALA A 101 -2.91 -15.79 21.07
CA ALA A 101 -1.54 -15.35 21.37
C ALA A 101 -1.47 -13.90 21.88
N LEU A 102 -2.42 -13.03 21.47
CA LEU A 102 -2.45 -11.62 21.83
C LEU A 102 -3.13 -11.34 23.18
N LEU A 103 -4.21 -12.06 23.49
CA LEU A 103 -5.04 -11.82 24.68
C LEU A 103 -4.95 -12.91 25.76
N GLY A 104 -4.29 -14.04 25.46
CA GLY A 104 -4.26 -15.22 26.31
C GLY A 104 -5.52 -16.09 26.25
N TRP A 105 -6.50 -15.73 25.42
CA TRP A 105 -7.75 -16.47 25.25
C TRP A 105 -8.33 -16.25 23.84
N SER A 106 -9.17 -17.19 23.41
CA SER A 106 -9.95 -17.10 22.17
C SER A 106 -11.30 -17.79 22.34
N PRO A 107 -12.34 -17.37 21.58
CA PRO A 107 -13.63 -18.04 21.59
C PRO A 107 -13.48 -19.48 21.07
N GLN A 108 -14.15 -20.42 21.74
CA GLN A 108 -14.18 -21.83 21.34
C GLN A 108 -15.30 -22.04 20.31
N VAL A 109 -15.09 -21.50 19.11
CA VAL A 109 -16.07 -21.51 18.02
C VAL A 109 -15.47 -22.17 16.79
N HIS A 110 -16.24 -23.07 16.17
CA HIS A 110 -15.82 -23.72 14.93
C HIS A 110 -15.61 -22.67 13.82
N PRO A 111 -14.53 -22.74 13.01
CA PRO A 111 -14.22 -21.71 12.01
C PRO A 111 -15.29 -21.46 10.92
N THR A 112 -16.25 -22.37 10.75
CA THR A 112 -17.41 -22.23 9.83
C THR A 112 -18.70 -21.77 10.52
N SER A 113 -18.64 -21.48 11.81
CA SER A 113 -19.82 -21.08 12.59
C SER A 113 -20.41 -19.76 12.10
N PRO A 114 -21.75 -19.59 12.12
CA PRO A 114 -22.40 -18.30 11.82
C PRO A 114 -22.14 -17.22 12.88
N MET A 115 -21.45 -17.56 13.98
CA MET A 115 -20.94 -16.60 14.97
C MET A 115 -19.64 -15.91 14.53
N LEU A 116 -19.05 -16.36 13.43
CA LEU A 116 -17.87 -15.74 12.82
C LEU A 116 -18.28 -15.10 11.49
N GLU A 117 -18.04 -13.81 11.36
CA GLU A 117 -18.20 -13.07 10.11
C GLU A 117 -16.83 -12.65 9.60
N GLY A 118 -16.62 -12.76 8.28
CA GLY A 118 -15.36 -12.45 7.63
C GLY A 118 -15.49 -11.29 6.66
N ARG A 119 -14.42 -10.50 6.53
CA ARG A 119 -14.24 -9.58 5.40
C ARG A 119 -12.87 -9.79 4.79
N VAL A 120 -12.85 -10.02 3.48
CA VAL A 120 -11.64 -10.14 2.67
C VAL A 120 -11.36 -8.81 1.98
N GLY A 121 -10.09 -8.46 1.84
CA GLY A 121 -9.66 -7.35 1.01
C GLY A 121 -8.21 -7.48 0.59
N TRP A 122 -7.79 -6.65 -0.35
CA TRP A 122 -6.42 -6.59 -0.85
C TRP A 122 -5.81 -5.26 -0.49
N ARG A 123 -4.67 -5.34 0.17
CA ARG A 123 -3.81 -4.19 0.42
C ARG A 123 -2.80 -4.11 -0.71
N PHE A 124 -2.46 -2.90 -1.11
CA PHE A 124 -1.37 -2.66 -2.05
C PHE A 124 -0.20 -2.06 -1.27
N HIS A 125 0.97 -2.68 -1.36
CA HIS A 125 2.14 -2.33 -0.57
C HIS A 125 3.36 -2.19 -1.45
N THR A 126 4.22 -1.23 -1.13
CA THR A 126 5.58 -1.16 -1.65
C THR A 126 6.56 -1.95 -0.78
N ALA A 127 7.71 -2.32 -1.35
CA ALA A 127 8.80 -2.95 -0.60
C ALA A 127 9.35 -2.04 0.51
N ASP A 128 9.39 -0.72 0.28
CA ASP A 128 9.83 0.29 1.26
C ASP A 128 8.76 0.66 2.31
N ARG A 129 7.55 0.11 2.19
CA ARG A 129 6.38 0.34 3.06
C ARG A 129 5.90 1.79 3.13
N LEU A 130 6.33 2.64 2.20
CA LEU A 130 5.84 4.00 2.01
C LEU A 130 4.78 4.04 0.89
N PRO A 131 3.72 4.85 1.04
CA PRO A 131 2.78 5.09 -0.04
C PRO A 131 3.43 5.56 -1.35
N ILE A 132 2.67 5.49 -2.43
CA ILE A 132 3.01 6.11 -3.71
C ILE A 132 2.04 7.28 -3.89
N VAL A 133 2.54 8.49 -3.66
CA VAL A 133 1.75 9.72 -3.65
C VAL A 133 2.52 10.75 -4.46
N GLY A 134 1.97 11.17 -5.60
CA GLY A 134 2.78 11.84 -6.62
C GLY A 134 2.06 12.51 -7.75
N PRO A 135 2.71 13.45 -8.46
CA PRO A 135 2.60 13.51 -9.91
C PRO A 135 3.06 12.17 -10.49
N VAL A 136 2.28 11.64 -11.44
CA VAL A 136 2.65 10.42 -12.17
C VAL A 136 3.81 10.73 -13.09
N ALA A 137 4.76 9.81 -13.23
CA ALA A 137 5.88 9.99 -14.14
C ALA A 137 5.40 10.18 -15.58
N ALA A 138 6.15 10.93 -16.40
CA ALA A 138 5.74 11.23 -17.78
C ALA A 138 5.39 9.95 -18.56
N LEU A 139 4.25 9.98 -19.26
CA LEU A 139 3.69 8.81 -19.93
C LEU A 139 4.41 8.50 -21.24
N ASP A 140 4.94 9.51 -21.90
CA ASP A 140 5.67 9.47 -23.17
C ASP A 140 7.15 9.10 -22.99
N ALA A 141 7.42 8.09 -22.17
CA ALA A 141 8.60 7.21 -22.18
C ALA A 141 10.00 7.79 -22.51
N SER A 142 10.27 9.07 -22.28
CA SER A 142 11.65 9.56 -22.33
C SER A 142 12.37 9.04 -21.08
N PRO A 143 13.54 8.38 -21.21
CA PRO A 143 14.38 8.07 -20.06
C PRO A 143 14.69 9.38 -19.31
N PRO A 144 15.02 9.31 -18.01
CA PRO A 144 15.35 10.49 -17.23
C PRO A 144 16.32 11.40 -17.98
N LEU A 145 16.08 12.72 -17.94
CA LEU A 145 17.07 13.70 -18.40
C LEU A 145 18.43 13.37 -17.76
N GLY A 146 19.38 12.92 -18.58
CA GLY A 146 20.81 12.81 -18.24
C GLY A 146 21.18 11.91 -17.07
N GLY A 147 20.41 10.87 -16.73
CA GLY A 147 20.78 9.95 -15.64
C GLY A 147 20.73 10.57 -14.24
N SER A 148 19.96 11.66 -14.05
CA SER A 148 19.83 12.30 -12.74
C SER A 148 19.26 11.34 -11.68
N THR A 149 19.83 11.42 -10.47
CA THR A 149 19.45 10.65 -9.29
C THR A 149 18.63 11.48 -8.28
N ARG A 150 17.95 12.53 -8.76
CA ARG A 150 17.06 13.40 -7.95
C ARG A 150 15.65 13.35 -8.50
N VAL A 151 14.65 13.34 -7.61
CA VAL A 151 13.22 13.26 -7.98
C VAL A 151 12.78 14.50 -8.73
N ARG A 152 13.19 15.69 -8.30
CA ARG A 152 12.84 16.97 -8.94
C ARG A 152 13.29 17.10 -10.39
N ASP A 153 14.30 16.33 -10.82
CA ASP A 153 14.82 16.35 -12.18
C ASP A 153 14.07 15.34 -13.09
N GLN A 154 13.17 14.53 -12.53
CA GLN A 154 12.38 13.54 -13.27
C GLN A 154 11.11 14.17 -13.85
N ALA A 155 10.89 13.98 -15.14
CA ALA A 155 9.67 14.41 -15.81
C ALA A 155 8.41 13.74 -15.21
N HIS A 156 7.31 14.48 -15.20
CA HIS A 156 5.99 14.00 -14.78
C HIS A 156 4.92 14.42 -15.78
N GLU A 157 3.82 13.69 -15.77
CA GLU A 157 2.65 13.97 -16.59
C GLU A 157 1.87 15.15 -15.98
N PRO A 158 1.71 16.28 -16.68
CA PRO A 158 1.01 17.44 -16.16
C PRO A 158 -0.45 17.11 -15.79
N GLY A 159 -0.87 17.53 -14.59
CA GLY A 159 -2.26 17.35 -14.14
C GLY A 159 -2.64 15.93 -13.73
N LEU A 160 -1.74 14.95 -13.83
CA LEU A 160 -2.00 13.56 -13.44
C LEU A 160 -1.28 13.20 -12.14
N TYR A 161 -2.06 12.81 -11.14
CA TYR A 161 -1.57 12.45 -9.82
C TYR A 161 -2.04 11.06 -9.40
N VAL A 162 -1.37 10.48 -8.41
CA VAL A 162 -1.73 9.19 -7.80
C VAL A 162 -1.63 9.28 -6.29
N ALA A 163 -2.53 8.58 -5.59
CA ALA A 163 -2.43 8.28 -4.18
C ALA A 163 -2.77 6.79 -3.97
N THR A 164 -1.73 5.95 -3.91
CA THR A 164 -1.86 4.50 -3.87
C THR A 164 -0.86 3.85 -2.92
N ALA A 165 -0.90 2.51 -2.85
CA ALA A 165 -0.03 1.68 -2.04
C ALA A 165 -0.01 2.03 -0.54
N LEU A 166 -1.16 2.46 0.00
CA LEU A 166 -1.34 2.85 1.40
C LEU A 166 -1.20 1.68 2.40
N GLY A 167 -1.16 0.44 1.90
CA GLY A 167 -0.98 -0.77 2.70
C GLY A 167 -2.06 -0.99 3.75
N SER A 168 -1.66 -1.48 4.93
CA SER A 168 -2.53 -1.72 6.08
C SER A 168 -2.76 -0.48 6.96
N ARG A 169 -2.12 0.65 6.62
CA ARG A 169 -2.15 1.90 7.40
C ARG A 169 -2.86 3.03 6.65
N GLY A 170 -3.73 2.68 5.70
CA GLY A 170 -4.38 3.66 4.84
C GLY A 170 -5.22 4.69 5.59
N ILE A 171 -5.89 4.30 6.69
CA ILE A 171 -6.64 5.23 7.54
C ILE A 171 -5.71 6.30 8.14
N SER A 172 -4.51 5.92 8.58
CA SER A 172 -3.53 6.85 9.15
C SER A 172 -2.89 7.75 8.09
N TRP A 173 -2.67 7.23 6.89
CA TRP A 173 -2.05 7.98 5.81
C TRP A 173 -3.02 8.93 5.08
N ALA A 174 -4.28 8.53 4.92
CA ALA A 174 -5.21 9.19 3.99
C ALA A 174 -5.36 10.71 4.23
N PRO A 175 -5.51 11.24 5.46
CA PRO A 175 -5.64 12.68 5.66
C PRO A 175 -4.41 13.44 5.19
N LEU A 176 -3.22 13.00 5.61
CA LEU A 176 -1.95 13.63 5.24
C LEU A 176 -1.69 13.55 3.73
N VAL A 177 -1.99 12.40 3.12
CA VAL A 177 -1.86 12.19 1.67
C VAL A 177 -2.81 13.09 0.88
N GLY A 178 -4.03 13.28 1.38
CA GLY A 178 -5.00 14.23 0.82
C GLY A 178 -4.45 15.65 0.79
N GLU A 179 -3.89 16.13 1.91
CA GLU A 179 -3.26 17.46 2.01
C GLU A 179 -2.04 17.60 1.08
N VAL A 180 -1.20 16.55 0.96
CA VAL A 180 -0.07 16.55 0.02
C VAL A 180 -0.55 16.71 -1.43
N ILE A 181 -1.55 15.93 -1.85
CA ILE A 181 -2.10 16.02 -3.21
C ILE A 181 -2.76 17.39 -3.43
N ALA A 182 -3.53 17.89 -2.46
CA ALA A 182 -4.15 19.20 -2.54
C ALA A 182 -3.10 20.31 -2.70
N SER A 183 -1.98 20.24 -1.97
CA SER A 183 -0.88 21.21 -2.09
C SER A 183 -0.28 21.25 -3.50
N TRP A 184 -0.08 20.10 -4.15
CA TRP A 184 0.41 20.05 -5.54
C TRP A 184 -0.61 20.55 -6.56
N ILE A 185 -1.88 20.24 -6.36
CA ILE A 185 -2.96 20.68 -7.26
C ILE A 185 -3.13 22.21 -7.20
N THR A 186 -3.00 22.78 -6.00
CA THR A 186 -3.24 24.21 -5.73
C THR A 186 -1.98 25.08 -5.79
N GLY A 187 -0.79 24.47 -5.84
CA GLY A 187 0.49 25.17 -5.74
C GLY A 187 0.79 25.74 -4.35
N GLN A 188 0.07 25.30 -3.32
CA GLN A 188 0.31 25.71 -1.93
C GLN A 188 1.54 24.99 -1.35
N PRO A 189 2.18 25.55 -0.30
CA PRO A 189 3.25 24.85 0.41
C PRO A 189 2.79 23.47 0.93
N PRO A 190 3.56 22.40 0.71
CA PRO A 190 3.18 21.06 1.16
C PRO A 190 3.30 20.92 2.68
N PRO A 191 2.50 20.03 3.31
CA PRO A 191 2.51 19.81 4.77
C PRO A 191 3.71 18.97 5.26
N LEU A 192 4.67 18.67 4.39
CA LEU A 192 5.79 17.78 4.65
C LEU A 192 7.12 18.38 4.17
N PRO A 193 8.24 18.10 4.86
CA PRO A 193 9.57 18.39 4.34
C PRO A 193 9.83 17.71 2.99
N THR A 194 10.65 18.34 2.16
CA THR A 194 11.01 17.85 0.82
C THR A 194 11.47 16.40 0.80
N ALA A 195 12.30 15.98 1.76
CA ALA A 195 12.78 14.60 1.83
C ALA A 195 11.65 13.57 1.99
N LEU A 196 10.58 13.90 2.72
CA LEU A 196 9.41 13.03 2.84
C LEU A 196 8.55 13.04 1.58
N LEU A 197 8.40 14.20 0.93
CA LEU A 197 7.70 14.27 -0.36
C LEU A 197 8.41 13.43 -1.44
N GLU A 198 9.74 13.53 -1.53
CA GLU A 198 10.54 12.71 -2.44
C GLU A 198 10.44 11.21 -2.11
N ALA A 199 10.30 10.85 -0.82
CA ALA A 199 10.11 9.47 -0.39
C ALA A 199 8.71 8.92 -0.69
N LEU A 200 7.71 9.80 -0.87
CA LEU A 200 6.36 9.42 -1.29
C LEU A 200 6.20 9.42 -2.81
N ASP A 201 7.01 10.21 -3.53
CA ASP A 201 6.89 10.41 -4.98
C ASP A 201 7.03 9.08 -5.77
N PRO A 202 6.18 8.82 -6.79
CA PRO A 202 6.26 7.66 -7.67
C PRO A 202 7.58 7.56 -8.42
N ARG A 203 8.21 8.69 -8.73
CA ARG A 203 9.48 8.75 -9.48
C ARG A 203 10.68 8.34 -8.62
N ARG A 204 10.51 8.17 -7.30
CA ARG A 204 11.57 7.67 -6.40
C ARG A 204 12.14 6.31 -6.84
N PHE A 205 11.31 5.45 -7.45
CA PHE A 205 11.75 4.14 -7.91
C PHE A 205 12.73 4.26 -9.09
N ARG A 206 12.46 5.17 -10.03
CA ARG A 206 13.38 5.47 -11.14
C ARG A 206 14.70 6.04 -10.64
N VAL A 207 14.65 6.96 -9.67
CA VAL A 207 15.85 7.50 -9.01
C VAL A 207 16.64 6.39 -8.32
N LYS A 208 15.97 5.48 -7.61
CA LYS A 208 16.62 4.34 -6.96
C LYS A 208 17.30 3.43 -7.99
N GLN A 209 16.64 3.12 -9.10
CA GLN A 209 17.22 2.32 -10.18
C GLN A 209 18.45 2.99 -10.79
N ALA A 210 18.35 4.28 -11.16
CA ALA A 210 19.47 5.04 -11.71
C ALA A 210 20.68 5.07 -10.76
N ARG A 211 20.46 5.16 -9.44
CA ARG A 211 21.54 5.06 -8.44
C ARG A 211 22.21 3.70 -8.45
N MET A 212 21.44 2.62 -8.54
CA MET A 212 21.98 1.25 -8.62
C MET A 212 22.80 1.05 -9.90
N ASP A 213 22.30 1.54 -11.04
CA ASP A 213 22.99 1.45 -12.33
C ASP A 213 24.30 2.25 -12.35
N SER A 214 24.28 3.46 -11.77
CA SER A 214 25.49 4.31 -11.67
C SER A 214 26.55 3.78 -10.69
N GLY A 215 26.13 3.09 -9.63
CA GLY A 215 27.04 2.47 -8.64
C GLY A 215 27.59 1.10 -9.08
N GLY A 216 26.87 0.39 -9.95
CA GLY A 216 27.27 -0.91 -10.48
C GLY A 216 28.33 -0.88 -11.58
N SER A 217 28.65 0.30 -12.14
CA SER A 217 29.65 0.47 -13.19
C SER A 217 31.11 0.53 -12.68
N ALA A 218 31.34 0.48 -11.37
CA ALA A 218 32.69 0.32 -10.80
C ALA A 218 33.06 -1.18 -10.74
N ALA A 219 33.08 -1.85 -11.89
CA ALA A 219 33.70 -3.16 -12.00
C ALA A 219 35.21 -2.99 -11.74
N TRP A 220 35.67 -3.54 -10.62
CA TRP A 220 37.07 -3.70 -10.30
C TRP A 220 37.80 -4.39 -11.46
N SER A 221 38.68 -3.65 -12.13
CA SER A 221 39.65 -4.19 -13.08
C SER A 221 40.86 -4.66 -12.28
N PRO A 222 41.25 -5.95 -12.31
CA PRO A 222 42.54 -6.34 -11.80
C PRO A 222 43.58 -5.80 -12.78
N THR A 223 44.27 -4.72 -12.40
CA THR A 223 45.48 -4.28 -13.10
C THR A 223 46.51 -5.41 -12.99
N SER A 224 46.73 -6.09 -14.10
CA SER A 224 47.95 -6.84 -14.37
C SER A 224 49.15 -5.88 -14.33
N GLY A 225 50.16 -6.16 -13.50
CA GLY A 225 51.43 -5.45 -13.59
C GLY A 225 52.36 -5.53 -12.37
N HIS A 226 53.30 -6.47 -12.46
CA HIS A 226 54.68 -6.42 -11.96
C HIS A 226 54.97 -6.50 -10.44
N ARG A 227 55.42 -7.69 -10.02
CA ARG A 227 56.86 -7.95 -9.88
C ARG A 227 57.15 -9.45 -9.91
#